data_AF-A0A2M8PMU3-F1
#
_entry.id   AF-A0A2M8PMU3-F1
#
_cell.length_a   1.000
_cell.length_b   1.000
_cell.length_c   1.000
_cell.angle_alpha   90.00
_cell.angle_beta   90.00
_cell.angle_gamma   90.00
#
_symmetry.space_group_name_H-M   'P 1'
#
loop_
_entity.id
_entity.type
_entity.pdbx_description
1 polymer ?
#
loop_
_entity_poly.entity_id
_entity_poly.type
_entity_poly.pdbx_seq_one_letter_code
_entity_poly.pdbx_strand_id
1 'polypeptide(L)' 'IMRAMQTYGIILADNGASWFISGVPDERWDNDTLRQLRDLTGADFEAVDVSSLMVDADSGRVASAARG' A
#
# COMPACT_ATOMS: atom_id res chain seq x y z
N ILE A 1 -10.91 -7.05 0.43
CA ILE A 1 -9.95 -5.93 0.57
C ILE A 1 -8.56 -6.43 0.99
N MET A 2 -8.42 -7.12 2.13
CA MET A 2 -7.11 -7.68 2.56
C MET A 2 -6.42 -8.53 1.50
N ARG A 3 -7.15 -9.42 0.79
CA ARG A 3 -6.59 -10.19 -0.33
C ARG A 3 -6.05 -9.30 -1.45
N ALA A 4 -6.73 -8.21 -1.77
CA ALA A 4 -6.25 -7.27 -2.78
C ALA A 4 -4.97 -6.56 -2.30
N MET A 5 -4.89 -6.15 -1.02
CA MET A 5 -3.66 -5.59 -0.43
C MET A 5 -2.50 -6.59 -0.48
N GLN A 6 -2.77 -7.87 -0.19
CA GLN A 6 -1.76 -8.93 -0.28
C GLN A 6 -1.30 -9.16 -1.74
N THR A 7 -2.21 -9.08 -2.71
CA THR A 7 -1.90 -9.31 -4.13
C THR A 7 -1.19 -8.12 -4.78
N TYR A 8 -1.66 -6.91 -4.52
CA TYR A 8 -1.20 -5.69 -5.21
C TYR A 8 -0.21 -4.86 -4.38
N GLY A 9 -0.04 -5.19 -3.11
CA GLY A 9 0.76 -4.40 -2.18
C GLY A 9 0.05 -3.13 -1.71
N ILE A 10 0.70 -2.45 -0.77
CA ILE A 10 0.35 -1.12 -0.28
C ILE A 10 1.63 -0.29 -0.20
N ILE A 11 1.51 1.03 -0.32
CA ILE A 11 2.65 1.94 -0.18
C ILE A 11 2.66 2.47 1.24
N LEU A 12 3.77 2.27 1.95
CA LEU A 12 4.03 2.92 3.22
C LEU A 12 4.39 4.39 2.95
N ALA A 13 3.63 5.30 3.52
CA ALA A 13 3.86 6.72 3.41
C ALA A 13 3.92 7.36 4.80
N ASP A 14 4.86 8.29 4.98
CA ASP A 14 5.05 9.09 6.19
C ASP A 14 4.08 10.28 6.15
N ASN A 15 2.88 10.08 6.67
CA ASN A 15 1.87 11.13 6.72
C ASN A 15 0.88 10.95 7.89
N GLY A 16 1.25 10.25 8.97
CA GLY A 16 0.34 10.08 10.11
C GLY A 16 0.78 9.16 11.26
N ALA A 17 -0.22 8.70 12.02
CA ALA A 17 -0.06 7.74 13.11
C ALA A 17 0.39 6.36 12.61
N SER A 18 1.07 5.59 13.47
CA SER A 18 1.61 4.27 13.15
C SER A 18 0.56 3.36 12.52
N TRP A 19 0.88 2.81 11.34
CA TRP A 19 0.08 1.80 10.64
C TRP A 19 -1.37 2.22 10.30
N PHE A 20 -1.63 3.52 10.21
CA PHE A 20 -2.95 4.02 9.78
C PHE A 20 -3.15 3.82 8.27
N ILE A 21 -4.20 3.07 7.90
CA ILE A 21 -4.58 2.87 6.50
C ILE A 21 -5.52 4.01 6.06
N SER A 22 -5.12 4.73 5.02
CA SER A 22 -5.92 5.80 4.40
C SER A 22 -6.17 5.52 2.92
N GLY A 23 -7.14 6.24 2.34
CA GLY A 23 -7.53 6.10 0.95
C GLY A 23 -8.45 7.24 0.52
N VAL A 24 -8.85 7.22 -0.75
CA VAL A 24 -9.84 8.17 -1.28
C VAL A 24 -11.24 7.65 -0.98
N PRO A 25 -12.18 8.48 -0.48
CA PRO A 25 -13.57 8.07 -0.33
C PRO A 25 -14.16 7.59 -1.66
N ASP A 26 -14.82 6.43 -1.64
CA ASP A 26 -15.51 5.87 -2.81
C ASP A 26 -16.81 5.19 -2.37
N GLU A 27 -17.92 5.54 -3.02
CA GLU A 27 -19.26 5.02 -2.69
C GLU A 27 -19.39 3.51 -2.94
N ARG A 28 -18.51 2.94 -3.77
CA ARG A 28 -18.49 1.50 -4.06
C ARG A 28 -17.87 0.68 -2.92
N TRP A 29 -17.36 1.33 -1.89
CA TRP A 29 -16.75 0.66 -0.73
C TRP A 29 -17.74 0.49 0.41
N ASP A 30 -17.74 -0.70 1.01
CA ASP A 30 -18.46 -0.98 2.25
C ASP A 30 -17.63 -0.51 3.46
N ASN A 31 -18.12 0.54 4.13
CA ASN A 31 -17.48 1.12 5.30
C ASN A 31 -17.43 0.16 6.50
N ASP A 32 -18.39 -0.75 6.64
CA ASP A 32 -18.38 -1.73 7.74
C ASP A 32 -17.24 -2.72 7.54
N THR A 33 -17.03 -3.17 6.30
CA THR A 33 -15.87 -3.98 5.92
C THR A 33 -14.55 -3.21 6.10
N LEU A 34 -14.50 -1.92 5.74
CA LEU A 34 -13.28 -1.11 5.89
C LEU A 34 -12.87 -0.91 7.35
N ARG A 35 -13.80 -0.86 8.31
CA ARG A 35 -13.45 -0.71 9.73
C ARG A 35 -12.59 -1.86 10.26
N GLN A 36 -12.70 -3.05 9.68
CA GLN A 36 -11.89 -4.22 10.06
C GLN A 36 -10.40 -4.02 9.79
N LEU A 37 -10.03 -3.09 8.90
CA LEU A 37 -8.63 -2.77 8.63
C LEU A 37 -7.90 -2.16 9.84
N ARG A 38 -8.64 -1.66 10.83
CA ARG A 38 -8.08 -1.10 12.07
C ARG A 38 -7.52 -2.15 13.02
N ASP A 39 -7.88 -3.41 12.81
CA ASP A 39 -7.40 -4.53 13.63
C ASP A 39 -6.02 -5.02 13.19
N LEU A 40 -5.53 -4.56 12.02
CA LEU A 40 -4.21 -4.89 11.51
C LEU A 40 -3.12 -4.10 12.25
N THR A 41 -2.07 -4.81 12.61
CA THR A 41 -0.87 -4.29 13.24
C THR A 41 0.30 -4.33 12.26
N GLY A 42 1.41 -3.67 12.61
CA GLY A 42 2.65 -3.76 11.82
C GLY A 42 3.16 -5.19 11.61
N ALA A 43 2.86 -6.11 12.54
CA ALA A 43 3.28 -7.51 12.45
C ALA A 43 2.49 -8.31 11.39
N ASP A 44 1.35 -7.79 10.92
CA ASP A 44 0.54 -8.40 9.88
C ASP A 44 1.04 -8.04 8.46
N PHE A 45 2.04 -7.16 8.37
CA PHE A 45 2.63 -6.70 7.11
C PHE A 45 4.06 -7.21 6.92
N GLU A 46 4.43 -7.42 5.67
CA GLU A 46 5.79 -7.72 5.24
C GLU A 46 6.33 -6.53 4.43
N ALA A 47 7.59 -6.17 4.68
CA ALA A 47 8.28 -5.18 3.86
C ALA A 47 8.75 -5.83 2.55
N VAL A 48 8.28 -5.32 1.43
CA VAL A 48 8.69 -5.78 0.10
C VAL A 48 9.96 -5.04 -0.33
N ASP A 49 10.98 -5.78 -0.73
CA ASP A 49 12.19 -5.20 -1.32
C ASP A 49 11.88 -4.68 -2.73
N VAL A 50 11.87 -3.35 -2.86
CA VAL A 50 11.61 -2.63 -4.11
C VAL A 50 12.88 -2.05 -4.73
N SER A 51 14.07 -2.42 -4.25
CA SER A 51 15.36 -1.91 -4.76
C SER A 51 15.53 -2.11 -6.27
N SER A 52 15.01 -3.23 -6.81
CA SER A 52 15.03 -3.53 -8.24
C SER A 52 14.18 -2.60 -9.10
N LEU A 53 13.21 -1.89 -8.51
CA LEU A 53 12.32 -0.97 -9.22
C LEU A 53 12.87 0.47 -9.24
N MET A 54 13.75 0.81 -8.30
CA MET A 54 14.18 2.18 -8.04
C MET A 54 15.12 2.71 -9.14
N VAL A 55 14.75 3.82 -9.76
CA VAL A 55 15.62 4.51 -10.75
C VAL A 55 16.44 5.62 -10.10
N ASP A 56 15.91 6.25 -9.05
CA ASP A 56 16.51 7.40 -8.39
C ASP A 56 16.10 7.44 -6.93
N ALA A 57 17.08 7.53 -6.04
CA ALA A 57 16.93 7.32 -4.60
C ALA A 57 16.03 8.37 -3.93
N ASP A 58 15.92 9.57 -4.51
CA ASP A 58 15.15 10.67 -3.95
C ASP A 58 13.77 10.82 -4.64
N SER A 59 13.27 9.74 -5.25
CA SER A 59 12.00 9.75 -5.98
C SER A 59 11.23 8.43 -5.92
N GLY A 60 9.91 8.50 -6.16
CA GLY A 60 9.08 7.31 -6.42
C GLY A 60 9.17 6.79 -7.87
N ARG A 61 10.22 7.13 -8.62
CA ARG A 61 10.33 6.79 -10.05
C ARG A 61 10.75 5.34 -10.23
N VAL A 62 9.99 4.63 -11.08
CA VAL A 62 10.28 3.26 -11.49
C VAL A 62 10.64 3.19 -12.97
N ALA A 63 11.42 2.17 -13.36
CA ALA A 63 11.69 1.91 -14.77
C ALA A 63 10.37 1.62 -15.49
N SER A 64 10.16 2.23 -16.66
CA SER A 64 9.00 1.86 -17.47
C SER A 64 9.18 0.42 -17.94
N ALA A 65 8.14 -0.40 -17.79
CA ALA A 65 8.13 -1.70 -18.43
C ALA A 65 8.24 -1.46 -19.95
N ALA A 66 9.32 -1.92 -20.57
CA ALA A 66 9.43 -1.93 -22.02
C ALA A 66 8.23 -2.73 -22.55
N ARG A 67 7.30 -2.07 -23.24
CA ARG A 67 6.26 -2.76 -23.97
C ARG A 67 6.94 -3.52 -25.11
N GLY A 68 7.06 -4.85 -24.94
CA GLY A 68 7.31 -5.77 -26.05
C GLY A 68 6.08 -5.90 -26.92
#